data_AF-A0A2R7LJH9-F1
#
_entry.id   AF-A0A2R7LJH9-F1
#
_cell.length_a   1.000
_cell.length_b   1.000
_cell.length_c   1.000
_cell.angle_alpha   90.00
_cell.angle_beta   90.00
_cell.angle_gamma   90.00
#
_symmetry.space_group_name_H-M   'P 1'
#
loop_
_entity.id
_entity.type
_entity.pdbx_description
1 polymer ?
#
loop_
_entity_poly.entity_id
_entity_poly.type
_entity_poly.pdbx_seq_one_letter_code
_entity_poly.pdbx_strand_id
1 'polypeptide(L)'
;MTLMPSNIVTFARAALFVLTPGVAVLCLAPGQPLQALPISESAAQAALFYGITATAFVAFPRLRRSDMAATALVLAGVIELIQLASGQAASLRDWLSAGIGIGALYVPSLVEQMRHMARKHAFSTFSDLAANDRRKRARRKPVVAESAVDRFSPQA
;
A
#
# COMPACT_ATOMS: atom_id res chain seq x y z
N MET A 1 -22.69 2.20 -13.94
CA MET A 1 -21.21 2.02 -13.84
C MET A 1 -20.75 1.26 -15.07
N THR A 2 -19.98 1.89 -15.96
CA THR A 2 -19.45 1.22 -17.15
C THR A 2 -18.21 0.39 -16.77
N LEU A 3 -18.21 -0.88 -17.18
CA LEU A 3 -17.12 -1.83 -16.97
C LEU A 3 -15.96 -1.51 -17.92
N MET A 4 -15.19 -0.45 -17.62
CA MET A 4 -13.89 -0.28 -18.28
C MET A 4 -12.91 -1.36 -17.76
N PRO A 5 -12.04 -1.92 -18.62
CA PRO A 5 -11.04 -2.92 -18.22
C PRO A 5 -10.16 -2.46 -17.05
N SER A 6 -9.90 -1.14 -16.96
CA SER A 6 -9.18 -0.52 -15.86
C SER A 6 -9.89 -0.64 -14.50
N ASN A 7 -11.22 -0.61 -14.50
CA ASN A 7 -12.03 -0.69 -13.28
C ASN A 7 -12.05 -2.13 -12.76
N ILE A 8 -12.11 -3.12 -13.66
CA ILE A 8 -12.05 -4.55 -13.32
C ILE A 8 -10.71 -4.87 -12.66
N VAL A 9 -9.60 -4.42 -13.24
CA VAL A 9 -8.25 -4.64 -12.67
C VAL A 9 -8.12 -3.96 -11.31
N THR A 10 -8.64 -2.73 -11.17
CA THR A 10 -8.62 -2.01 -9.89
C THR A 10 -9.46 -2.72 -8.83
N PHE A 11 -10.63 -3.23 -9.20
CA PHE A 11 -11.50 -3.98 -8.32
C PHE A 11 -10.86 -5.31 -7.90
N ALA A 12 -10.24 -6.03 -8.83
CA ALA A 12 -9.50 -7.26 -8.54
C ALA A 12 -8.30 -7.02 -7.59
N ARG A 13 -7.61 -5.88 -7.74
CA ARG A 13 -6.51 -5.48 -6.86
C ARG A 13 -6.99 -5.10 -5.46
N ALA A 14 -8.09 -4.37 -5.37
CA ALA A 14 -8.74 -4.07 -4.11
C ALA A 14 -9.23 -5.35 -3.42
N ALA A 15 -9.87 -6.25 -4.17
CA ALA A 15 -10.30 -7.55 -3.67
C ALA A 15 -9.11 -8.38 -3.18
N LEU A 16 -8.00 -8.46 -3.93
CA LEU A 16 -6.77 -9.12 -3.49
C LEU A 16 -6.28 -8.53 -2.16
N PHE A 17 -6.18 -7.20 -2.08
CA PHE A 17 -5.71 -6.51 -0.88
C PHE A 17 -6.60 -6.72 0.35
N VAL A 18 -7.91 -6.89 0.17
CA VAL A 18 -8.87 -7.14 1.25
C VAL A 18 -8.96 -8.63 1.61
N LEU A 19 -8.91 -9.52 0.62
CA LEU A 19 -9.05 -10.96 0.83
C LEU A 19 -7.80 -11.57 1.46
N THR A 20 -6.60 -11.09 1.13
CA THR A 20 -5.36 -11.60 1.74
C THR A 20 -5.34 -11.46 3.28
N PRO A 21 -5.63 -10.30 3.89
CA PRO A 21 -5.76 -10.22 5.35
C PRO A 21 -6.86 -11.11 5.89
N GLY A 22 -8.01 -11.20 5.21
CA GLY A 22 -9.11 -12.08 5.63
C GLY A 22 -8.68 -13.56 5.69
N VAL A 23 -7.99 -14.04 4.67
CA VAL A 23 -7.44 -15.41 4.65
C VAL A 23 -6.36 -15.58 5.73
N ALA A 24 -5.47 -14.60 5.91
CA ALA A 24 -4.42 -14.68 6.93
C ALA A 24 -4.99 -14.78 8.35
N VAL A 25 -6.01 -13.97 8.67
CA VAL A 25 -6.74 -14.05 9.96
C VAL A 25 -7.41 -15.40 10.12
N LEU A 26 -8.09 -15.91 9.08
CA LEU A 26 -8.74 -17.23 9.14
C LEU A 26 -7.73 -18.37 9.32
N CYS A 27 -6.54 -18.28 8.73
CA CYS A 27 -5.50 -19.29 8.88
C CYS A 27 -4.78 -19.24 10.24
N LEU A 28 -4.77 -18.08 10.91
CA LEU A 28 -4.13 -17.87 12.21
C LEU A 28 -5.14 -17.95 13.39
N ALA A 29 -6.42 -18.15 13.07
CA ALA A 29 -7.49 -18.24 14.06
C ALA A 29 -7.29 -19.43 15.03
N PRO A 30 -7.85 -19.34 16.26
CA PRO A 30 -7.82 -20.42 17.25
C PRO A 30 -8.30 -21.76 16.68
N GLY A 31 -7.48 -22.81 16.79
CA GLY A 31 -7.82 -24.17 16.37
C GLY A 31 -7.39 -24.55 14.94
N GLN A 32 -6.60 -23.73 14.26
CA GLN A 32 -6.10 -24.02 12.91
C GLN A 32 -4.73 -24.74 12.91
N PRO A 33 -4.42 -25.58 11.91
CA PRO A 33 -3.17 -26.34 11.84
C PRO A 33 -1.92 -25.44 11.77
N LEU A 34 -2.06 -24.19 11.34
CA LEU A 34 -0.97 -23.22 11.31
C LEU A 34 -0.52 -22.77 12.72
N GLN A 35 -1.37 -22.91 13.75
CA GLN A 35 -1.00 -22.65 15.15
C GLN A 35 -0.03 -23.70 15.72
N ALA A 36 0.11 -24.84 15.05
CA ALA A 36 1.11 -25.85 15.44
C ALA A 36 2.55 -25.41 15.14
N LEU A 37 2.73 -24.33 14.38
CA LEU A 37 4.05 -23.74 14.20
C LEU A 37 4.48 -23.07 15.52
N PRO A 38 5.69 -23.34 16.04
CA PRO A 38 6.22 -22.72 17.24
C PRO A 38 6.69 -21.28 16.96
N ILE A 39 5.82 -20.46 16.37
CA ILE A 39 6.06 -19.04 16.11
C ILE A 39 5.49 -18.21 17.25
N SER A 40 6.23 -17.17 17.66
CA SER A 40 5.70 -16.24 18.65
C SER A 40 4.54 -15.44 18.06
N GLU A 41 3.60 -15.04 18.91
CA GLU A 41 2.45 -14.20 18.55
C GLU A 41 2.89 -12.90 17.84
N SER A 42 3.95 -12.27 18.37
CA SER A 42 4.55 -11.10 17.72
C SER A 42 5.06 -11.41 16.31
N ALA A 43 5.71 -12.56 16.09
CA ALA A 43 6.19 -12.96 14.77
C ALA A 43 5.04 -13.22 13.79
N ALA A 44 3.93 -13.80 14.26
CA ALA A 44 2.72 -13.98 13.44
C ALA A 44 2.13 -12.62 13.01
N GLN A 45 2.06 -11.65 13.92
CA GLN A 45 1.62 -10.29 13.61
C GLN A 45 2.53 -9.60 12.59
N ALA A 46 3.85 -9.73 12.75
CA ALA A 46 4.80 -9.20 11.78
C ALA A 46 4.62 -9.83 10.39
N ALA A 47 4.43 -11.15 10.32
CA ALA A 47 4.19 -11.85 9.05
C ALA A 47 2.88 -11.43 8.38
N LEU A 48 1.83 -11.21 9.16
CA LEU A 48 0.54 -10.74 8.66
C LEU A 48 0.66 -9.35 8.02
N PHE A 49 1.29 -8.40 8.70
CA PHE A 49 1.50 -7.06 8.15
C PHE A 49 2.51 -7.01 7.00
N TYR A 50 3.52 -7.89 7.01
CA TYR A 50 4.39 -8.11 5.85
C TYR A 50 3.57 -8.53 4.63
N GLY A 51 2.69 -9.54 4.78
CA GLY A 51 1.85 -10.07 3.71
C GLY A 51 0.86 -9.05 3.16
N ILE A 52 0.17 -8.30 4.04
CA ILE A 52 -0.75 -7.24 3.64
C ILE A 52 -0.02 -6.15 2.86
N THR A 53 1.15 -5.73 3.33
CA THR A 53 1.95 -4.69 2.65
C THR A 53 2.47 -5.19 1.30
N ALA A 54 2.89 -6.46 1.20
CA ALA A 54 3.32 -7.07 -0.05
C ALA A 54 2.19 -7.10 -1.07
N THR A 55 1.01 -7.51 -0.61
CA THR A 55 -0.21 -7.51 -1.41
C THR A 55 -0.57 -6.09 -1.85
N ALA A 56 -0.42 -5.08 -0.99
CA ALA A 56 -0.62 -3.68 -1.35
C ALA A 56 0.31 -3.23 -2.49
N PHE A 57 1.59 -3.59 -2.41
CA PHE A 57 2.57 -3.19 -3.43
C PHE A 57 2.26 -3.83 -4.80
N VAL A 58 1.80 -5.07 -4.81
CA VAL A 58 1.39 -5.79 -6.02
C VAL A 58 0.06 -5.25 -6.55
N ALA A 59 -0.90 -5.01 -5.67
CA ALA A 59 -2.21 -4.48 -5.99
C ALA A 59 -2.13 -3.06 -6.54
N PHE A 60 -1.27 -2.20 -5.99
CA PHE A 60 -1.21 -0.78 -6.32
C PHE A 60 0.17 -0.34 -6.83
N PRO A 61 0.62 -0.82 -8.01
CA PRO A 61 1.97 -0.55 -8.53
C PRO A 61 2.21 0.92 -8.93
N ARG A 62 1.15 1.72 -9.01
CA ARG A 62 1.23 3.15 -9.36
C ARG A 62 1.33 4.06 -8.13
N LEU A 63 1.05 3.55 -6.94
CA LEU A 63 1.16 4.30 -5.69
C LEU A 63 2.59 4.25 -5.17
N ARG A 64 3.03 5.31 -4.50
CA ARG A 64 4.37 5.34 -3.91
C ARG A 64 4.44 4.28 -2.81
N ARG A 65 5.51 3.48 -2.82
CA ARG A 65 5.73 2.44 -1.80
C ARG A 65 5.80 3.03 -0.39
N SER A 66 6.31 4.26 -0.25
CA SER A 66 6.31 5.01 1.01
C SER A 66 4.91 5.23 1.55
N ASP A 67 3.99 5.64 0.69
CA ASP A 67 2.62 5.98 1.08
C ASP A 67 1.86 4.71 1.46
N MET A 68 2.11 3.60 0.75
CA MET A 68 1.56 2.29 1.06
C MET A 68 2.09 1.73 2.40
N ALA A 69 3.39 1.83 2.66
CA ALA A 69 3.98 1.41 3.93
C ALA A 69 3.48 2.26 5.10
N ALA A 70 3.37 3.58 4.92
CA ALA A 70 2.80 4.49 5.91
C ALA A 70 1.32 4.17 6.17
N THR A 71 0.53 3.91 5.13
CA THR A 71 -0.87 3.52 5.26
C THR A 71 -1.02 2.22 6.03
N ALA A 72 -0.17 1.22 5.76
CA ALA A 72 -0.17 -0.04 6.51
C ALA A 72 0.18 0.16 7.99
N LEU A 73 1.13 1.07 8.29
CA LEU A 73 1.54 1.38 9.67
C LEU A 73 0.44 2.12 10.44
N VAL A 74 -0.23 3.07 9.78
CA VAL A 74 -1.41 3.76 10.33
C VAL A 74 -2.53 2.75 10.56
N LEU A 75 -2.79 1.86 9.61
CA LEU A 75 -3.79 0.81 9.76
C LEU A 75 -3.49 -0.09 10.98
N ALA A 76 -2.23 -0.47 11.19
CA ALA A 76 -1.82 -1.20 12.39
C ALA A 76 -2.15 -0.44 13.68
N GLY A 77 -1.88 0.87 13.71
CA GLY A 77 -2.19 1.71 14.87
C GLY A 77 -3.70 1.85 15.09
N VAL A 78 -4.48 1.97 14.02
CA VAL A 78 -5.95 2.00 14.10
C VAL A 78 -6.50 0.69 14.65
N ILE A 79 -5.93 -0.46 14.27
CA ILE A 79 -6.33 -1.76 14.81
C ILE A 79 -6.08 -1.82 16.31
N GLU A 80 -4.93 -1.36 16.80
CA GLU A 80 -4.66 -1.26 18.25
C GLU A 80 -5.66 -0.34 18.97
N LEU A 81 -6.01 0.80 18.38
CA LEU A 81 -7.02 1.70 18.95
C LEU A 81 -8.40 1.03 19.02
N ILE A 82 -8.77 0.24 18.01
CA ILE A 82 -10.01 -0.55 18.02
C ILE A 82 -9.96 -1.62 19.11
N GLN A 83 -8.84 -2.32 19.28
CA GLN A 83 -8.67 -3.29 20.38
C GLN A 83 -8.84 -2.63 21.74
N LEU A 84 -8.20 -1.47 21.95
CA LEU A 84 -8.33 -0.67 23.18
C LEU A 84 -9.79 -0.29 23.44
N ALA A 85 -10.49 0.22 22.41
CA ALA A 85 -11.90 0.60 22.52
C ALA A 85 -12.83 -0.61 22.75
N SER A 86 -12.43 -1.81 22.33
CA SER A 86 -13.17 -3.06 22.53
C SER A 86 -12.93 -3.68 23.92
N GLY A 87 -12.16 -3.02 24.79
CA GLY A 87 -11.81 -3.52 26.12
C GLY A 87 -10.70 -4.57 26.11
N GLN A 88 -10.02 -4.76 24.98
CA GLN A 88 -8.84 -5.62 24.89
C GLN A 88 -7.57 -4.85 25.24
N ALA A 89 -6.54 -5.58 25.67
CA ALA A 89 -5.23 -5.02 25.95
C ALA A 89 -4.55 -4.60 24.65
N ALA A 90 -4.64 -3.33 24.29
CA ALA A 90 -3.83 -2.77 23.22
C ALA A 90 -2.37 -2.66 23.65
N SER A 91 -1.47 -2.92 22.71
CA SER A 91 -0.07 -3.16 23.02
C SER A 91 0.82 -2.45 22.01
N LEU A 92 1.67 -1.56 22.53
CA LEU A 92 2.68 -0.88 21.70
C LEU A 92 3.64 -1.88 21.05
N ARG A 93 3.86 -3.03 21.71
CA ARG A 93 4.70 -4.11 21.20
C ARG A 93 4.10 -4.73 19.93
N ASP A 94 2.79 -4.89 19.90
CA ASP A 94 2.10 -5.51 18.77
C ASP A 94 2.03 -4.53 17.58
N TRP A 95 1.84 -3.24 17.86
CA TRP A 95 2.06 -2.19 16.87
C TRP A 95 3.49 -2.18 16.30
N LEU A 96 4.50 -2.28 17.16
CA LEU A 96 5.90 -2.32 16.74
C LEU A 96 6.20 -3.57 15.90
N SER A 97 5.63 -4.72 16.27
CA SER A 97 5.77 -5.95 15.51
C SER A 97 5.20 -5.85 14.11
N ALA A 98 4.02 -5.21 13.97
CA ALA A 98 3.47 -4.86 12.67
C ALA A 98 4.43 -3.97 11.87
N GLY A 99 5.03 -2.96 12.53
CA GLY A 99 6.06 -2.10 11.96
C GLY A 99 7.29 -2.86 11.46
N ILE A 100 7.77 -3.87 12.20
CA ILE A 100 8.87 -4.74 11.77
C ILE A 100 8.48 -5.50 10.50
N GLY A 101 7.27 -6.07 10.45
CA GLY A 101 6.75 -6.75 9.27
C GLY A 101 6.70 -5.85 8.02
N ILE A 102 6.18 -4.63 8.18
CA ILE A 102 6.11 -3.63 7.11
C ILE A 102 7.53 -3.24 6.66
N GLY A 103 8.42 -2.97 7.62
CA GLY A 103 9.80 -2.57 7.38
C GLY A 103 10.61 -3.65 6.66
N ALA A 104 10.43 -4.92 7.04
CA ALA A 104 11.11 -6.06 6.42
C ALA A 104 10.80 -6.18 4.92
N LEU A 105 9.64 -5.72 4.47
CA LEU A 105 9.31 -5.61 3.05
C LEU A 105 9.80 -4.30 2.43
N TYR A 106 9.59 -3.19 3.12
CA TYR A 106 9.84 -1.86 2.58
C TYR A 106 11.33 -1.61 2.32
N VAL A 107 12.20 -2.02 3.25
CA VAL A 107 13.66 -1.79 3.17
C VAL A 107 14.28 -2.44 1.93
N PRO A 108 14.11 -3.75 1.65
CA PRO A 108 14.60 -4.34 0.41
C PRO A 108 14.05 -3.66 -0.85
N SER A 109 12.79 -3.18 -0.77
CA SER A 109 12.16 -2.49 -1.89
C SER A 109 12.84 -1.15 -2.23
N LEU A 110 13.45 -0.48 -1.23
CA LEU A 110 14.25 0.74 -1.43
C LEU A 110 15.60 0.42 -2.06
N VAL A 111 16.28 -0.63 -1.59
CA VAL A 111 17.54 -1.09 -2.17
C VAL A 111 17.37 -1.42 -3.65
N GLU A 112 16.26 -2.09 -4.01
CA GLU A 112 15.98 -2.40 -5.42
C GLU A 112 15.71 -1.15 -6.26
N GLN A 113 15.02 -0.14 -5.70
CA GLN A 113 14.83 1.15 -6.37
C GLN A 113 16.16 1.86 -6.60
N MET A 114 17.03 1.90 -5.58
CA MET A 114 18.36 2.48 -5.69
C MET A 114 19.19 1.75 -6.76
N ARG A 115 19.17 0.41 -6.76
CA ARG A 115 19.85 -0.42 -7.76
C ARG A 115 19.33 -0.15 -9.17
N HIS A 116 18.01 0.01 -9.34
CA HIS A 116 17.43 0.38 -10.62
C HIS A 116 17.81 1.79 -11.08
N MET A 117 17.85 2.76 -10.17
CA MET A 117 18.30 4.13 -10.49
C MET A 117 19.77 4.14 -10.88
N ALA A 118 20.63 3.48 -10.12
CA ALA A 118 22.05 3.36 -10.43
C ALA A 118 22.30 2.74 -11.82
N ARG A 119 21.54 1.71 -12.22
CA ARG A 119 21.66 1.11 -13.56
C ARG A 119 21.14 1.99 -14.69
N LYS A 120 20.00 2.66 -14.49
CA LYS A 120 19.35 3.44 -15.57
C LYS A 120 19.91 4.85 -15.74
N HIS A 121 20.50 5.42 -14.70
CA HIS A 121 20.92 6.82 -14.65
C HIS A 121 22.34 6.95 -14.06
N ALA A 122 23.20 5.95 -14.30
CA ALA A 122 24.58 5.91 -13.80
C ALA A 122 25.38 7.18 -14.08
N PHE A 123 25.07 7.87 -15.17
CA PHE A 123 25.78 9.06 -15.66
C PHE A 123 24.95 10.34 -15.56
N SER A 124 23.79 10.32 -14.89
CA SER A 124 22.92 11.50 -14.77
C SER A 124 23.08 12.15 -13.39
N THR A 125 23.32 13.46 -13.35
CA THR A 125 23.41 14.19 -12.09
C THR A 125 22.03 14.27 -11.41
N PHE A 126 21.98 14.30 -10.07
CA PHE A 126 20.74 14.45 -9.29
C PHE A 126 19.91 15.69 -9.70
N SER A 127 20.58 16.75 -10.16
CA SER A 127 19.94 17.96 -10.71
C SER A 127 19.12 17.68 -11.97
N ASP A 128 19.62 16.83 -12.87
CA ASP A 128 18.94 16.47 -14.12
C ASP A 128 17.74 15.56 -13.86
N LEU A 129 17.86 14.64 -12.91
CA LEU A 129 16.76 13.81 -12.44
C LEU A 129 15.63 14.65 -11.83
N ALA A 130 15.96 15.60 -10.95
CA ALA A 130 14.99 16.51 -10.33
C ALA A 130 14.32 17.44 -11.35
N ALA A 131 15.07 17.94 -12.34
CA ALA A 131 14.53 18.74 -13.43
C ALA A 131 13.55 17.94 -14.30
N ASN A 132 13.85 16.67 -14.57
CA ASN A 132 13.01 15.79 -15.38
C ASN A 132 11.72 15.36 -14.64
N ASP A 133 11.78 15.12 -13.32
CA ASP A 133 10.59 14.84 -12.50
C ASP A 133 9.65 16.06 -12.43
N ARG A 134 10.21 17.27 -12.26
CA ARG A 134 9.43 18.53 -12.35
C ARG A 134 8.72 18.69 -13.68
N ARG A 135 9.40 18.43 -14.80
CA ARG A 135 8.80 18.52 -16.16
C ARG A 135 7.67 17.49 -16.34
N LYS A 136 7.86 16.25 -15.89
CA LYS A 136 6.81 15.22 -15.95
C LYS A 136 5.59 15.55 -15.09
N ARG A 137 5.78 16.12 -13.90
CA ARG A 137 4.69 16.62 -13.06
C ARG A 137 3.94 17.78 -13.72
N ALA A 138 4.65 18.73 -14.32
CA ALA A 138 4.04 19.86 -15.02
C ALA A 138 3.22 19.43 -16.26
N ARG A 139 3.63 18.35 -16.93
CA ARG A 139 2.88 17.78 -18.07
C ARG A 139 1.61 17.03 -17.65
N ARG A 140 1.53 16.54 -16.41
CA ARG A 140 0.30 16.03 -15.79
C ARG A 140 -0.53 17.19 -15.21
N LYS A 141 -0.86 18.19 -16.02
CA LYS A 141 -1.96 19.10 -15.65
C LYS A 141 -3.27 18.31 -15.71
N PRO A 142 -4.19 18.55 -14.76
CA PRO A 142 -5.45 17.82 -14.73
C PRO A 142 -6.29 18.28 -15.92
N VAL A 143 -6.91 17.34 -16.62
CA VAL A 143 -8.01 17.61 -17.54
C VAL A 143 -9.17 18.10 -16.67
N VAL A 144 -9.14 19.38 -16.27
CA VAL A 144 -10.24 20.03 -15.54
C VAL A 144 -11.14 20.65 -16.60
N ALA A 145 -12.28 19.99 -16.78
CA ALA A 145 -13.58 20.63 -16.99
C ALA A 145 -13.78 21.55 -18.21
N GLU A 146 -13.37 21.13 -19.40
CA GLU A 146 -13.82 21.81 -20.65
C GLU A 146 -15.17 21.30 -21.16
N SER A 147 -15.71 20.19 -20.65
CA SER A 147 -16.93 19.56 -21.18
C SER A 147 -18.25 19.97 -20.50
N ALA A 148 -18.21 20.90 -19.54
CA ALA A 148 -19.39 21.32 -18.77
C ALA A 148 -19.89 22.74 -19.07
N VAL A 149 -19.08 23.58 -19.72
CA VAL A 149 -19.46 24.98 -20.02
C VAL A 149 -20.14 25.12 -21.39
N ASP A 150 -19.89 24.20 -22.31
CA ASP A 150 -20.34 24.33 -23.71
C ASP A 150 -21.78 23.85 -23.98
N ARG A 151 -22.54 23.49 -22.92
CA ARG A 151 -23.89 22.90 -23.05
C ARG A 151 -25.04 23.83 -22.62
N PHE A 152 -24.74 25.07 -22.24
CA PHE A 152 -25.72 26.08 -21.83
C PHE A 152 -25.53 27.40 -22.60
N SER A 153 -25.62 27.35 -23.93
CA SER A 153 -25.97 28.53 -24.74
C SER A 153 -27.45 28.44 -25.09
N PRO A 154 -28.34 29.25 -24.48
CA PRO A 154 -29.70 29.42 -24.99
C PRO A 154 -29.62 30.20 -26.29
N GLN A 155 -30.06 29.59 -27.39
CA GLN A 155 -30.26 30.31 -28.65
C GLN A 155 -31.35 31.37 -28.44
N ALA A 156 -31.00 32.62 -28.72
CA ALA A 156 -31.89 33.77 -28.77
C ALA A 156 -32.67 33.81 -30.10
#